data_AF-A0A960R324-F1
#
_entry.id   AF-A0A960R324-F1
#
_cell.length_a   1.000
_cell.length_b   1.000
_cell.length_c   1.000
_cell.angle_alpha   90.00
_cell.angle_beta   90.00
_cell.angle_gamma   90.00
#
_symmetry.space_group_name_H-M   'P 1'
#
loop_
_entity.id
_entity.type
_entity.pdbx_description
1 polymer ?
#
loop_
_entity_poly.entity_id
_entity_poly.type
_entity_poly.pdbx_seq_one_letter_code
_entity_poly.pdbx_strand_id
1 'polypeptide(L)'
;MSPETFHSSWKAPAIRRFHRFAITLAVMTVILIWWGAATTTKQAGMAFADWPLSLGSINPPGWLEHMVPFLEHSHRLLATTVGLMTLALFSWSFVRSGRDVVEVAAVVVWLAVTFGLFIAAGAERQDPQRKEWLFLFALSTSLVPVGWLVWSWKRRHWPLLVRLSALALLMVTGQAILGGVRVTEVSDTFAVIHGCLAQGFFCVIILIGMLSVPGWQERRSQLNEDWIPTAKLGSAAMVFAVVVQLIFGALMRHHHRSGLADTGIFLTGGSWFPGWSSEILLLMFAHKYWALFVFVQGVSLAGWLWSRGDLPRGLVRHGLAVAALLVLQLGLGVTVLLTGSPEHKRFWVTNFHVLNGLAILGVSFGLAVRCWTATRKLTRLDDFTSPRPSLPQRRP
;
A
#
# COMPACT_ATOMS: atom_id res chain seq x y z
N MET A 1 -14.14 -21.92 -4.57
CA MET A 1 -14.98 -20.73 -4.29
C MET A 1 -15.28 -20.06 -5.62
N SER A 2 -16.46 -20.27 -6.18
CA SER A 2 -16.81 -19.82 -7.54
C SER A 2 -16.92 -18.28 -7.60
N PRO A 3 -16.34 -17.62 -8.62
CA PRO A 3 -16.50 -16.18 -8.89
C PRO A 3 -17.95 -15.72 -9.08
N GLU A 4 -18.87 -16.65 -9.32
CA GLU A 4 -20.29 -16.37 -9.55
C GLU A 4 -21.00 -15.76 -8.33
N THR A 5 -20.45 -15.95 -7.13
CA THR A 5 -20.99 -15.32 -5.90
C THR A 5 -20.60 -13.85 -5.75
N PHE A 6 -19.68 -13.33 -6.58
CA PHE A 6 -19.10 -12.01 -6.41
C PHE A 6 -19.89 -10.89 -7.10
N HIS A 7 -20.38 -11.15 -8.32
CA HIS A 7 -21.09 -10.16 -9.13
C HIS A 7 -22.61 -10.23 -9.01
N SER A 8 -23.17 -11.32 -8.46
CA SER A 8 -24.61 -11.57 -8.50
C SER A 8 -25.45 -10.60 -7.66
N SER A 9 -24.87 -9.92 -6.65
CA SER A 9 -25.59 -8.97 -5.79
C SER A 9 -25.39 -7.48 -6.15
N TRP A 10 -24.40 -7.14 -6.99
CA TRP A 10 -24.09 -5.74 -7.32
C TRP A 10 -24.50 -5.39 -8.76
N LYS A 11 -25.41 -4.42 -8.92
CA LYS A 11 -25.76 -3.88 -10.24
C LYS A 11 -24.53 -3.25 -10.91
N ALA A 12 -24.39 -3.41 -12.24
CA ALA A 12 -23.24 -2.95 -13.03
C ALA A 12 -22.85 -1.46 -12.84
N PRO A 13 -23.78 -0.50 -12.65
CA PRO A 13 -23.41 0.88 -12.36
C PRO A 13 -22.74 1.06 -10.98
N ALA A 14 -23.17 0.30 -9.97
CA ALA A 14 -22.66 0.42 -8.60
C ALA A 14 -21.22 -0.07 -8.50
N ILE A 15 -20.90 -1.20 -9.13
CA ILE A 15 -19.55 -1.76 -9.13
C ILE A 15 -18.56 -0.88 -9.90
N ARG A 16 -18.98 -0.22 -10.99
CA ARG A 16 -18.14 0.77 -11.69
C ARG A 16 -17.82 1.98 -10.82
N ARG A 17 -18.77 2.49 -10.04
CA ARG A 17 -18.52 3.60 -9.12
C ARG A 17 -17.58 3.19 -7.98
N PHE A 18 -17.77 1.99 -7.42
CA PHE A 18 -16.87 1.43 -6.42
C PHE A 18 -15.44 1.27 -6.95
N HIS A 19 -15.28 0.75 -8.17
CA HIS A 19 -13.99 0.65 -8.83
C HIS A 19 -13.32 2.01 -9.03
N ARG A 20 -14.04 3.03 -9.51
CA ARG A 20 -13.51 4.39 -9.64
C ARG A 20 -13.06 4.96 -8.30
N PHE A 21 -13.86 4.74 -7.25
CA PHE A 21 -13.50 5.17 -5.90
C PHE A 21 -12.22 4.47 -5.39
N ALA A 22 -12.08 3.17 -5.65
CA ALA A 22 -10.86 2.43 -5.32
C ALA A 22 -9.63 2.93 -6.10
N ILE A 23 -9.79 3.34 -7.37
CA ILE A 23 -8.71 4.00 -8.13
C ILE A 23 -8.34 5.34 -7.50
N THR A 24 -9.33 6.18 -7.19
CA THR A 24 -9.08 7.47 -6.54
C THR A 24 -8.34 7.28 -5.22
N LEU A 25 -8.76 6.29 -4.41
CA LEU A 25 -8.06 5.94 -3.17
C LEU A 25 -6.63 5.47 -3.45
N ALA A 26 -6.40 4.62 -4.47
CA ALA A 26 -5.05 4.19 -4.83
C ALA A 26 -4.14 5.38 -5.21
N VAL A 27 -4.66 6.34 -5.96
CA VAL A 27 -3.93 7.57 -6.34
C VAL A 27 -3.64 8.43 -5.11
N MET A 28 -4.62 8.63 -4.22
CA MET A 28 -4.40 9.37 -2.97
C MET A 28 -3.39 8.67 -2.06
N THR A 29 -3.38 7.34 -2.01
CA THR A 29 -2.37 6.56 -1.29
C THR A 29 -0.97 6.73 -1.90
N VAL A 30 -0.84 6.81 -3.22
CA VAL A 30 0.45 7.14 -3.87
C VAL A 30 0.94 8.51 -3.42
N ILE A 31 0.06 9.51 -3.45
CA ILE A 31 0.40 10.88 -3.01
C ILE A 31 0.80 10.85 -1.52
N LEU A 32 0.04 10.16 -0.67
CA LEU A 32 0.34 10.03 0.75
C LEU A 32 1.72 9.42 1.02
N ILE A 33 2.04 8.29 0.39
CA ILE A 33 3.32 7.59 0.59
C ILE A 33 4.48 8.42 0.04
N TRP A 34 4.31 9.01 -1.14
CA TRP A 34 5.32 9.91 -1.72
C TRP A 34 5.59 11.11 -0.82
N TRP A 35 4.53 11.73 -0.31
CA TRP A 35 4.66 12.90 0.56
C TRP A 35 5.19 12.56 1.96
N GLY A 36 4.88 11.37 2.47
CA GLY A 36 5.49 10.83 3.69
C GLY A 36 6.99 10.56 3.53
N ALA A 37 7.41 10.10 2.35
CA ALA A 37 8.84 9.99 2.02
C ALA A 37 9.52 11.36 1.98
N ALA A 38 8.88 12.37 1.37
CA ALA A 38 9.38 13.76 1.38
C ALA A 38 9.55 14.32 2.80
N THR A 39 8.55 14.07 3.66
CA THR A 39 8.57 14.44 5.08
C THR A 39 9.74 13.79 5.81
N THR A 40 10.00 12.49 5.56
CA THR A 40 11.15 11.78 6.14
C THR A 40 12.48 12.33 5.63
N THR A 41 12.60 12.59 4.32
CA THR A 41 13.83 13.12 3.71
C THR A 41 14.22 14.48 4.27
N LYS A 42 13.26 15.36 4.55
CA LYS A 42 13.50 16.67 5.19
C LYS A 42 13.49 16.62 6.71
N GLN A 43 13.40 15.43 7.30
CA GLN A 43 13.29 15.23 8.75
C GLN A 43 12.15 16.03 9.38
N ALA A 44 11.11 16.31 8.59
CA ALA A 44 9.99 17.14 8.98
C ALA A 44 8.99 16.42 9.88
N GLY A 45 9.11 15.10 10.08
CA GLY A 45 8.11 14.29 10.78
C GLY A 45 8.01 14.49 12.30
N MET A 46 8.53 15.60 12.83
CA MET A 46 8.49 16.04 14.24
C MET A 46 8.44 17.59 14.36
N ALA A 47 8.05 18.30 13.30
CA ALA A 47 7.82 19.74 13.33
C ALA A 47 6.67 20.13 14.28
N PHE A 48 5.71 19.23 14.53
CA PHE A 48 4.65 19.43 15.51
C PHE A 48 4.76 18.46 16.68
N ALA A 49 4.69 19.01 17.90
CA ALA A 49 4.88 18.25 19.14
C ALA A 49 3.63 17.49 19.60
N ASP A 50 2.46 17.75 19.03
CA ASP A 50 1.19 17.03 19.26
C ASP A 50 0.84 16.13 18.07
N TRP A 51 -0.05 15.18 18.35
CA TRP A 51 -0.70 14.32 17.38
C TRP A 51 -2.07 13.92 17.97
N PRO A 52 -3.16 13.83 17.19
CA PRO A 52 -3.23 13.90 15.72
C PRO A 52 -3.36 15.32 15.14
N LEU A 53 -3.63 16.34 15.95
CA LEU A 53 -3.64 17.75 15.52
C LEU A 53 -2.22 18.31 15.36
N SER A 54 -2.12 19.52 14.82
CA SER A 54 -0.88 20.28 14.74
C SER A 54 -1.05 21.59 15.53
N LEU A 55 -0.33 21.74 16.63
CA LEU A 55 -0.45 22.84 17.59
C LEU A 55 -1.90 23.06 18.05
N GLY A 56 -2.63 21.97 18.32
CA GLY A 56 -4.02 22.00 18.74
C GLY A 56 -5.01 22.43 17.64
N SER A 57 -4.57 22.56 16.39
CA SER A 57 -5.38 23.03 15.27
C SER A 57 -5.35 22.08 14.08
N ILE A 58 -6.44 22.06 13.31
CA ILE A 58 -6.49 21.48 11.96
C ILE A 58 -5.91 22.41 10.89
N ASN A 59 -5.66 23.67 11.25
CA ASN A 59 -5.02 24.69 10.44
C ASN A 59 -4.07 25.51 11.34
N PRO A 60 -2.91 24.95 11.73
CA PRO A 60 -1.92 25.62 12.58
C PRO A 60 -1.45 26.94 11.94
N PRO A 61 -1.09 27.97 12.71
CA PRO A 61 -0.54 29.20 12.15
C PRO A 61 0.79 28.94 11.41
N GLY A 62 1.02 29.62 10.28
CA GLY A 62 2.31 29.64 9.57
C GLY A 62 2.73 28.36 8.86
N TRP A 63 1.91 27.29 8.86
CA TRP A 63 2.33 26.00 8.28
C TRP A 63 2.54 26.00 6.76
N LEU A 64 2.00 27.00 6.05
CA LEU A 64 2.22 27.19 4.61
C LEU A 64 3.47 28.01 4.30
N GLU A 65 4.05 28.68 5.29
CA GLU A 65 5.15 29.64 5.09
C GLU A 65 6.51 28.95 5.03
N HIS A 66 6.63 27.77 5.63
CA HIS A 66 7.89 27.03 5.75
C HIS A 66 7.73 25.58 5.29
N MET A 67 8.72 25.09 4.53
CA MET A 67 8.71 23.74 3.95
C MET A 67 8.53 22.63 4.98
N VAL A 68 9.17 22.73 6.16
CA VAL A 68 9.15 21.66 7.17
C VAL A 68 7.76 21.50 7.81
N PRO A 69 7.16 22.54 8.42
CA PRO A 69 5.75 22.49 8.86
C PRO A 69 4.78 22.14 7.74
N PHE A 70 5.03 22.64 6.52
CA PHE A 70 4.21 22.34 5.35
C PHE A 70 4.16 20.85 5.06
N LEU A 71 5.33 20.21 4.93
CA LEU A 71 5.45 18.79 4.63
C LEU A 71 4.74 17.93 5.69
N GLU A 72 4.98 18.20 6.97
CA GLU A 72 4.38 17.38 8.02
C GLU A 72 2.86 17.56 8.12
N HIS A 73 2.37 18.81 8.15
CA HIS A 73 0.94 19.03 8.32
C HIS A 73 0.14 18.53 7.12
N SER A 74 0.59 18.81 5.88
CA SER A 74 -0.07 18.27 4.69
C SER A 74 0.00 16.75 4.62
N HIS A 75 1.09 16.11 5.10
CA HIS A 75 1.14 14.65 5.22
C HIS A 75 0.06 14.12 6.18
N ARG A 76 -0.13 14.76 7.34
CA ARG A 76 -1.18 14.41 8.31
C ARG A 76 -2.58 14.56 7.70
N LEU A 77 -2.85 15.66 6.99
CA LEU A 77 -4.12 15.87 6.29
C LEU A 77 -4.38 14.81 5.19
N LEU A 78 -3.36 14.46 4.41
CA LEU A 78 -3.42 13.37 3.43
C LEU A 78 -3.72 12.04 4.11
N ALA A 79 -3.09 11.76 5.26
CA ALA A 79 -3.29 10.52 6.02
C ALA A 79 -4.73 10.43 6.55
N THR A 80 -5.26 11.52 7.11
CA THR A 80 -6.67 11.60 7.54
C THR A 80 -7.63 11.39 6.36
N THR A 81 -7.34 12.02 5.21
CA THR A 81 -8.16 11.88 3.99
C THR A 81 -8.19 10.43 3.51
N VAL A 82 -7.02 9.78 3.38
CA VAL A 82 -6.92 8.37 2.98
C VAL A 82 -7.59 7.45 4.01
N GLY A 83 -7.48 7.74 5.30
CA GLY A 83 -8.19 7.02 6.36
C GLY A 83 -9.70 7.08 6.21
N LEU A 84 -10.26 8.29 6.02
CA LEU A 84 -11.70 8.50 5.80
C LEU A 84 -12.19 7.84 4.51
N MET A 85 -11.42 7.93 3.42
CA MET A 85 -11.73 7.25 2.18
C MET A 85 -11.73 5.73 2.33
N THR A 86 -10.79 5.18 3.11
CA THR A 86 -10.72 3.73 3.39
C THR A 86 -11.91 3.27 4.25
N LEU A 87 -12.30 4.06 5.24
CA LEU A 87 -13.52 3.82 6.01
C LEU A 87 -14.75 3.82 5.10
N ALA A 88 -14.88 4.82 4.21
CA ALA A 88 -15.96 4.86 3.24
C ALA A 88 -15.96 3.66 2.27
N LEU A 89 -14.78 3.20 1.81
CA LEU A 89 -14.63 2.00 0.99
C LEU A 89 -15.16 0.76 1.74
N PHE A 90 -14.74 0.58 3.00
CA PHE A 90 -15.21 -0.52 3.84
C PHE A 90 -16.71 -0.43 4.06
N SER A 91 -17.22 0.69 4.56
CA SER A 91 -18.65 0.94 4.79
C SER A 91 -19.50 0.66 3.56
N TRP A 92 -19.06 1.13 2.38
CA TRP A 92 -19.76 0.88 1.12
C TRP A 92 -19.78 -0.62 0.82
N SER A 93 -18.62 -1.30 0.81
CA SER A 93 -18.57 -2.74 0.52
C SER A 93 -19.39 -3.57 1.52
N PHE A 94 -19.40 -3.16 2.79
CA PHE A 94 -20.08 -3.81 3.89
C PHE A 94 -21.60 -3.72 3.77
N VAL A 95 -22.16 -2.50 3.67
CA VAL A 95 -23.61 -2.30 3.55
C VAL A 95 -24.16 -2.96 2.29
N ARG A 96 -23.47 -2.82 1.16
CA ARG A 96 -23.89 -3.44 -0.11
C ARG A 96 -23.84 -4.95 -0.11
N SER A 97 -23.11 -5.55 0.81
CA SER A 97 -23.07 -6.99 0.99
C SER A 97 -24.22 -7.52 1.87
N GLY A 98 -25.24 -6.70 2.14
CA GLY A 98 -26.46 -7.06 2.89
C GLY A 98 -26.30 -6.98 4.40
N ARG A 99 -25.25 -6.31 4.89
CA ARG A 99 -24.93 -6.20 6.33
C ARG A 99 -25.50 -4.91 6.91
N ASP A 100 -25.78 -4.92 8.21
CA ASP A 100 -26.48 -3.85 8.89
C ASP A 100 -25.66 -2.54 8.90
N VAL A 101 -26.32 -1.45 8.55
CA VAL A 101 -25.75 -0.10 8.57
C VAL A 101 -25.48 0.38 9.99
N VAL A 102 -26.21 -0.15 10.99
CA VAL A 102 -26.00 0.17 12.40
C VAL A 102 -24.61 -0.27 12.86
N GLU A 103 -24.11 -1.41 12.38
CA GLU A 103 -22.74 -1.85 12.68
C GLU A 103 -21.69 -0.88 12.13
N VAL A 104 -21.92 -0.33 10.95
CA VAL A 104 -21.05 0.70 10.37
C VAL A 104 -21.11 1.98 11.20
N ALA A 105 -22.31 2.43 11.58
CA ALA A 105 -22.47 3.61 12.43
C ALA A 105 -21.75 3.44 13.78
N ALA A 106 -21.87 2.26 14.40
CA ALA A 106 -21.16 1.94 15.64
C ALA A 106 -19.63 2.00 15.47
N VAL A 107 -19.08 1.43 14.39
CA VAL A 107 -17.64 1.52 14.08
C VAL A 107 -17.22 2.98 13.89
N VAL A 108 -17.97 3.77 13.13
CA VAL A 108 -17.66 5.19 12.87
C VAL A 108 -17.65 6.00 14.17
N VAL A 109 -18.69 5.85 15.01
CA VAL A 109 -18.79 6.54 16.30
C VAL A 109 -17.65 6.12 17.22
N TRP A 110 -17.33 4.82 17.28
CA TRP A 110 -16.26 4.31 18.13
C TRP A 110 -14.87 4.82 17.69
N LEU A 111 -14.61 4.85 16.39
CA LEU A 111 -13.38 5.43 15.84
C LEU A 111 -13.30 6.93 16.12
N ALA A 112 -14.41 7.67 16.03
CA ALA A 112 -14.45 9.09 16.37
C ALA A 112 -14.16 9.34 17.86
N VAL A 113 -14.74 8.53 18.77
CA VAL A 113 -14.43 8.59 20.21
C VAL A 113 -12.96 8.29 20.47
N THR A 114 -12.43 7.23 19.87
CA THR A 114 -11.01 6.85 19.99
C THR A 114 -10.09 7.96 19.48
N PHE A 115 -10.45 8.60 18.36
CA PHE A 115 -9.71 9.73 17.82
C PHE A 115 -9.76 10.95 18.75
N GLY A 116 -10.93 11.23 19.36
CA GLY A 116 -11.07 12.28 20.38
C GLY A 116 -10.20 12.04 21.61
N LEU A 117 -10.05 10.78 22.06
CA LEU A 117 -9.15 10.43 23.15
C LEU A 117 -7.67 10.67 22.78
N PHE A 118 -7.27 10.35 21.54
CA PHE A 118 -5.93 10.69 21.06
C PHE A 118 -5.70 12.19 20.97
N ILE A 119 -6.71 12.99 20.58
CA ILE A 119 -6.63 14.46 20.64
C ILE A 119 -6.42 14.94 22.08
N ALA A 120 -7.19 14.41 23.03
CA ALA A 120 -7.04 14.76 24.44
C ALA A 120 -5.63 14.39 24.96
N ALA A 121 -5.12 13.20 24.61
CA ALA A 121 -3.77 12.77 24.97
C ALA A 121 -2.68 13.67 24.33
N GLY A 122 -2.85 14.07 23.07
CA GLY A 122 -1.92 14.95 22.37
C GLY A 122 -1.93 16.40 22.86
N ALA A 123 -3.09 16.88 23.33
CA ALA A 123 -3.27 18.20 23.92
C ALA A 123 -2.69 18.30 25.34
N GLU A 124 -2.54 17.18 26.04
CA GLU A 124 -1.96 17.17 27.38
C GLU A 124 -0.46 17.49 27.37
N ARG A 125 -0.08 18.57 28.06
CA ARG A 125 1.31 19.08 28.11
C ARG A 125 1.88 19.19 29.51
N GLN A 126 1.03 19.25 30.53
CA GLN A 126 1.45 19.62 31.89
C GLN A 126 1.60 18.41 32.79
N ASP A 127 0.71 17.43 32.66
CA ASP A 127 0.68 16.23 33.50
C ASP A 127 1.11 14.99 32.68
N PRO A 128 2.36 14.51 32.86
CA PRO A 128 2.86 13.34 32.15
C PRO A 128 2.05 12.08 32.46
N GLN A 129 1.57 11.92 33.69
CA GLN A 129 0.80 10.76 34.11
C GLN A 129 -0.57 10.76 33.44
N ARG A 130 -1.28 11.90 33.43
CA ARG A 130 -2.55 12.05 32.71
C ARG A 130 -2.40 11.79 31.21
N LYS A 131 -1.33 12.30 30.60
CA LYS A 131 -1.02 12.06 29.18
C LYS A 131 -0.87 10.58 28.88
N GLU A 132 -0.08 9.87 29.68
CA GLU A 132 0.15 8.44 29.53
C GLU A 132 -1.16 7.64 29.68
N TRP A 133 -1.97 7.95 30.69
CA TRP A 133 -3.28 7.31 30.88
C TRP A 133 -4.23 7.54 29.70
N LEU A 134 -4.36 8.78 29.23
CA LEU A 134 -5.20 9.11 28.07
C LEU A 134 -4.72 8.36 26.82
N PHE A 135 -3.40 8.28 26.62
CA PHE A 135 -2.80 7.58 25.49
C PHE A 135 -3.05 6.06 25.56
N LEU A 136 -2.78 5.42 26.69
CA LEU A 136 -3.03 3.99 26.90
C LEU A 136 -4.52 3.66 26.80
N PHE A 137 -5.38 4.54 27.29
CA PHE A 137 -6.83 4.38 27.17
C PHE A 137 -7.28 4.48 25.71
N ALA A 138 -6.81 5.47 24.95
CA ALA A 138 -7.07 5.59 23.51
C ALA A 138 -6.55 4.38 22.72
N LEU A 139 -5.35 3.89 23.06
CA LEU A 139 -4.80 2.67 22.47
C LEU A 139 -5.70 1.46 22.76
N SER A 140 -6.16 1.31 24.00
CA SER A 140 -7.06 0.22 24.41
C SER A 140 -8.40 0.29 23.67
N THR A 141 -9.01 1.48 23.54
CA THR A 141 -10.28 1.62 22.81
C THR A 141 -10.11 1.34 21.32
N SER A 142 -8.93 1.60 20.75
CA SER A 142 -8.63 1.30 19.33
C SER A 142 -8.63 -0.21 19.03
N LEU A 143 -8.40 -1.06 20.03
CA LEU A 143 -8.40 -2.52 19.87
C LEU A 143 -9.81 -3.10 19.72
N VAL A 144 -10.85 -2.38 20.14
CA VAL A 144 -12.25 -2.84 20.04
C VAL A 144 -12.70 -3.03 18.59
N PRO A 145 -12.60 -2.04 17.68
CA PRO A 145 -12.96 -2.23 16.27
C PRO A 145 -12.04 -3.26 15.59
N VAL A 146 -10.77 -3.35 15.98
CA VAL A 146 -9.84 -4.39 15.49
C VAL A 146 -10.32 -5.78 15.88
N GLY A 147 -10.62 -6.00 17.17
CA GLY A 147 -11.14 -7.26 17.68
C GLY A 147 -12.46 -7.64 17.02
N TRP A 148 -13.36 -6.67 16.83
CA TRP A 148 -14.63 -6.87 16.12
C TRP A 148 -14.42 -7.28 14.66
N LEU A 149 -13.50 -6.62 13.93
CA LEU A 149 -13.17 -6.97 12.55
C LEU A 149 -12.60 -8.40 12.47
N VAL A 150 -11.65 -8.75 13.34
CA VAL A 150 -11.01 -10.08 13.36
C VAL A 150 -12.01 -11.18 13.72
N TRP A 151 -12.82 -10.96 14.75
CA TRP A 151 -13.88 -11.90 15.15
C TRP A 151 -14.90 -12.08 14.02
N SER A 152 -15.37 -10.97 13.45
CA SER A 152 -16.35 -11.01 12.37
C SER A 152 -15.80 -11.70 11.12
N TRP A 153 -14.53 -11.49 10.79
CA TRP A 153 -13.87 -12.18 9.68
C TRP A 153 -13.92 -13.70 9.85
N LYS A 154 -13.62 -14.21 11.05
CA LYS A 154 -13.62 -15.65 11.34
C LYS A 154 -15.03 -16.24 11.39
N ARG A 155 -16.01 -15.50 11.91
CA ARG A 155 -17.36 -16.01 12.14
C ARG A 155 -18.32 -15.83 10.96
N ARG A 156 -18.20 -14.74 10.20
CA ARG A 156 -19.30 -14.25 9.35
C ARG A 156 -19.12 -14.45 7.83
N HIS A 157 -18.21 -15.33 7.40
CA HIS A 157 -18.04 -15.74 5.98
C HIS A 157 -18.12 -14.59 4.96
N TRP A 158 -17.43 -13.48 5.24
CA TRP A 158 -17.53 -12.27 4.41
C TRP A 158 -17.12 -12.50 2.95
N PRO A 159 -17.76 -11.82 1.98
CA PRO A 159 -17.27 -11.77 0.60
C PRO A 159 -15.83 -11.24 0.55
N LEU A 160 -15.06 -11.64 -0.48
CA LEU A 160 -13.65 -11.28 -0.60
C LEU A 160 -13.41 -9.75 -0.57
N LEU A 161 -14.23 -8.96 -1.26
CA LEU A 161 -14.08 -7.49 -1.24
C LEU A 161 -14.29 -6.88 0.14
N VAL A 162 -15.23 -7.41 0.93
CA VAL A 162 -15.47 -6.95 2.30
C VAL A 162 -14.27 -7.32 3.18
N ARG A 163 -13.72 -8.52 3.02
CA ARG A 163 -12.48 -8.94 3.70
C ARG A 163 -11.30 -8.03 3.34
N LEU A 164 -11.09 -7.76 2.05
CA LEU A 164 -10.00 -6.89 1.63
C LEU A 164 -10.19 -5.44 2.11
N SER A 165 -11.42 -4.92 2.09
CA SER A 165 -11.69 -3.57 2.60
C SER A 165 -11.56 -3.49 4.12
N ALA A 166 -11.93 -4.55 4.85
CA ALA A 166 -11.70 -4.68 6.29
C ALA A 166 -10.20 -4.76 6.61
N LEU A 167 -9.43 -5.51 5.83
CA LEU A 167 -7.96 -5.56 5.95
C LEU A 167 -7.36 -4.19 5.70
N ALA A 168 -7.81 -3.48 4.65
CA ALA A 168 -7.36 -2.12 4.37
C ALA A 168 -7.66 -1.16 5.53
N LEU A 169 -8.86 -1.24 6.12
CA LEU A 169 -9.24 -0.45 7.30
C LEU A 169 -8.37 -0.77 8.52
N LEU A 170 -8.11 -2.06 8.76
CA LEU A 170 -7.21 -2.50 9.84
C LEU A 170 -5.79 -1.98 9.65
N MET A 171 -5.25 -2.10 8.43
CA MET A 171 -3.90 -1.63 8.09
C MET A 171 -3.79 -0.12 8.28
N VAL A 172 -4.70 0.69 7.72
CA VAL A 172 -4.62 2.16 7.83
C VAL A 172 -4.80 2.65 9.28
N THR A 173 -5.65 1.98 10.07
CA THR A 173 -5.81 2.30 11.49
C THR A 173 -4.54 1.97 12.28
N GLY A 174 -3.95 0.80 12.04
CA GLY A 174 -2.66 0.42 12.62
C GLY A 174 -1.54 1.39 12.20
N GLN A 175 -1.55 1.86 10.95
CA GLN A 175 -0.61 2.88 10.48
C GLN A 175 -0.79 4.22 11.20
N ALA A 176 -2.03 4.67 11.42
CA ALA A 176 -2.30 5.90 12.15
C ALA A 176 -1.75 5.83 13.58
N ILE A 177 -1.98 4.69 14.28
CA ILE A 177 -1.46 4.47 15.64
C ILE A 177 0.06 4.43 15.64
N LEU A 178 0.70 3.64 14.76
CA LEU A 178 2.17 3.58 14.65
C LEU A 178 2.78 4.95 14.32
N GLY A 179 2.11 5.74 13.47
CA GLY A 179 2.51 7.11 13.14
C GLY A 179 2.43 8.04 14.35
N GLY A 180 1.37 7.94 15.16
CA GLY A 180 1.22 8.69 16.41
C GLY A 180 2.28 8.33 17.45
N VAL A 181 2.46 7.02 17.72
CA VAL A 181 3.50 6.49 18.64
C VAL A 181 4.88 6.98 18.23
N ARG A 182 5.20 6.93 16.93
CA ARG A 182 6.48 7.42 16.40
C ARG A 182 6.73 8.89 16.76
N VAL A 183 5.71 9.76 16.66
CA VAL A 183 5.85 11.19 16.99
C VAL A 183 6.12 11.38 18.47
N THR A 184 5.54 10.55 19.34
CA THR A 184 5.74 10.65 20.79
C THR A 184 7.03 10.03 21.29
N GLU A 185 7.52 8.97 20.64
CA GLU A 185 8.69 8.19 21.09
C GLU A 185 9.97 8.42 20.26
N VAL A 186 9.89 9.18 19.16
CA VAL A 186 11.03 9.48 18.29
C VAL A 186 11.79 8.21 17.84
N SER A 187 11.03 7.20 17.38
CA SER A 187 11.59 5.87 17.04
C SER A 187 11.80 5.67 15.54
N ASP A 188 13.05 5.40 15.15
CA ASP A 188 13.42 5.07 13.77
C ASP A 188 12.88 3.72 13.31
N THR A 189 12.86 2.75 14.22
CA THR A 189 12.31 1.42 13.95
C THR A 189 10.84 1.50 13.58
N PHE A 190 10.04 2.27 14.34
CA PHE A 190 8.62 2.45 14.01
C PHE A 190 8.41 3.20 12.70
N ALA A 191 9.31 4.13 12.36
CA ALA A 191 9.25 4.84 11.10
C ALA A 191 9.51 3.93 9.88
N VAL A 192 10.50 3.03 9.96
CA VAL A 192 10.75 2.01 8.93
C VAL A 192 9.56 1.07 8.80
N ILE A 193 9.06 0.54 9.92
CA ILE A 193 7.91 -0.39 9.93
C ILE A 193 6.67 0.26 9.34
N HIS A 194 6.36 1.50 9.73
CA HIS A 194 5.26 2.29 9.18
C HIS A 194 5.44 2.46 7.66
N GLY A 195 6.61 2.93 7.20
CA GLY A 195 6.88 3.10 5.77
C GLY A 195 6.71 1.81 4.94
N CYS A 196 7.09 0.66 5.47
CA CYS A 196 6.94 -0.64 4.80
C CYS A 196 5.49 -1.15 4.81
N LEU A 197 4.77 -0.99 5.92
CA LEU A 197 3.37 -1.39 6.02
C LEU A 197 2.45 -0.54 5.12
N ALA A 198 2.75 0.75 4.94
CA ALA A 198 2.04 1.61 4.00
C ALA A 198 2.10 1.09 2.55
N GLN A 199 3.22 0.49 2.14
CA GLN A 199 3.37 -0.14 0.83
C GLN A 199 2.50 -1.40 0.69
N GLY A 200 2.40 -2.20 1.75
CA GLY A 200 1.46 -3.33 1.80
C GLY A 200 0.00 -2.89 1.68
N PHE A 201 -0.36 -1.80 2.38
CA PHE A 201 -1.70 -1.19 2.28
C PHE A 201 -1.99 -0.76 0.83
N PHE A 202 -1.04 -0.12 0.16
CA PHE A 202 -1.15 0.25 -1.25
C PHE A 202 -1.44 -0.96 -2.16
N CYS A 203 -0.73 -2.08 -1.97
CA CYS A 203 -0.99 -3.31 -2.70
C CYS A 203 -2.42 -3.86 -2.47
N VAL A 204 -2.94 -3.78 -1.23
CA VAL A 204 -4.33 -4.18 -0.93
C VAL A 204 -5.33 -3.29 -1.68
N ILE A 205 -5.12 -1.97 -1.73
CA ILE A 205 -5.99 -1.07 -2.48
C ILE A 205 -5.96 -1.36 -3.99
N ILE A 206 -4.77 -1.63 -4.56
CA ILE A 206 -4.65 -2.07 -5.96
C ILE A 206 -5.46 -3.34 -6.20
N LEU A 207 -5.32 -4.34 -5.30
CA LEU A 207 -6.05 -5.60 -5.41
C LEU A 207 -7.57 -5.38 -5.38
N ILE A 208 -8.07 -4.54 -4.47
CA ILE A 208 -9.48 -4.15 -4.42
C ILE A 208 -9.91 -3.52 -5.74
N GLY A 209 -9.14 -2.56 -6.26
CA GLY A 209 -9.41 -1.89 -7.52
C GLY A 209 -9.52 -2.87 -8.69
N MET A 210 -8.55 -3.79 -8.82
CA MET A 210 -8.51 -4.78 -9.89
C MET A 210 -9.64 -5.81 -9.79
N LEU A 211 -9.98 -6.26 -8.58
CA LEU A 211 -11.09 -7.20 -8.38
C LEU A 211 -12.47 -6.54 -8.53
N SER A 212 -12.54 -5.21 -8.51
CA SER A 212 -13.79 -4.46 -8.69
C SER A 212 -14.16 -4.23 -10.16
N VAL A 213 -13.35 -4.70 -11.13
CA VAL A 213 -13.65 -4.57 -12.57
C VAL A 213 -14.51 -5.74 -13.05
N PRO A 214 -15.72 -5.50 -13.59
CA PRO A 214 -16.50 -6.54 -14.25
C PRO A 214 -15.82 -7.00 -15.56
N GLY A 215 -15.80 -8.30 -15.84
CA GLY A 215 -15.50 -8.82 -17.19
C GLY A 215 -14.04 -9.16 -17.50
N TRP A 216 -13.19 -9.37 -16.49
CA TRP A 216 -11.81 -9.81 -16.74
C TRP A 216 -11.68 -11.30 -17.13
N GLN A 217 -12.70 -12.11 -16.87
CA GLN A 217 -12.63 -13.57 -16.94
C GLN A 217 -13.05 -14.19 -18.29
N GLU A 218 -13.88 -13.50 -19.07
CA GLU A 218 -14.56 -14.08 -20.26
C GLU A 218 -13.67 -14.30 -21.50
N ARG A 219 -12.44 -13.76 -21.52
CA ARG A 219 -11.65 -13.63 -22.76
C ARG A 219 -10.46 -14.59 -22.89
N ARG A 220 -10.32 -15.59 -22.02
CA ARG A 220 -9.08 -16.38 -21.85
C ARG A 220 -9.18 -17.90 -22.00
N SER A 221 -10.36 -18.47 -22.24
CA SER A 221 -10.57 -19.93 -22.35
C SER A 221 -9.99 -20.59 -23.61
N GLN A 222 -9.06 -19.93 -24.32
CA GLN A 222 -8.57 -20.36 -25.64
C GLN A 222 -7.03 -20.34 -25.77
N LEU A 223 -6.28 -20.14 -24.68
CA LEU A 223 -4.80 -20.07 -24.73
C LEU A 223 -4.17 -21.34 -24.15
N ASN A 224 -3.02 -21.74 -24.70
CA ASN A 224 -2.17 -22.74 -24.06
C ASN A 224 -1.78 -22.23 -22.65
N GLU A 225 -1.86 -23.08 -21.63
CA GLU A 225 -1.66 -22.73 -20.22
C GLU A 225 -0.22 -23.00 -19.71
N ASP A 226 0.68 -23.57 -20.53
CA ASP A 226 2.03 -23.99 -20.12
C ASP A 226 2.92 -22.85 -19.56
N TRP A 227 2.69 -21.61 -19.98
CA TRP A 227 3.45 -20.43 -19.53
C TRP A 227 3.06 -19.96 -18.13
N ILE A 228 1.91 -20.37 -17.62
CA ILE A 228 1.30 -19.83 -16.41
C ILE A 228 2.17 -20.04 -15.16
N PRO A 229 2.73 -21.24 -14.88
CA PRO A 229 3.53 -21.45 -13.66
C PRO A 229 4.75 -20.53 -13.63
N THR A 230 5.47 -20.42 -14.75
CA THR A 230 6.65 -19.56 -14.89
C THR A 230 6.28 -18.08 -14.73
N ALA A 231 5.18 -17.63 -15.35
CA ALA A 231 4.73 -16.24 -15.20
C ALA A 231 4.28 -15.92 -13.76
N LYS A 232 3.63 -16.86 -13.05
CA LYS A 232 3.25 -16.72 -11.65
C LYS A 232 4.46 -16.62 -10.73
N LEU A 233 5.42 -17.54 -10.88
CA LEU A 233 6.62 -17.56 -10.07
C LEU A 233 7.48 -16.33 -10.34
N GLY A 234 7.74 -16.02 -11.61
CA GLY A 234 8.54 -14.86 -12.01
C GLY A 234 7.94 -13.53 -11.55
N SER A 235 6.63 -13.33 -11.70
CA SER A 235 5.97 -12.11 -11.22
C SER A 235 5.90 -12.02 -9.69
N ALA A 236 5.69 -13.12 -8.97
CA ALA A 236 5.74 -13.13 -7.51
C ALA A 236 7.17 -12.86 -6.98
N ALA A 237 8.18 -13.47 -7.59
CA ALA A 237 9.58 -13.24 -7.27
C ALA A 237 9.98 -11.78 -7.54
N MET A 238 9.46 -11.17 -8.61
CA MET A 238 9.67 -9.75 -8.90
C MET A 238 9.08 -8.84 -7.81
N VAL A 239 7.83 -9.08 -7.38
CA VAL A 239 7.22 -8.32 -6.29
C VAL A 239 8.02 -8.46 -5.01
N PHE A 240 8.44 -9.68 -4.66
CA PHE A 240 9.27 -9.94 -3.49
C PHE A 240 10.59 -9.15 -3.56
N ALA A 241 11.29 -9.21 -4.69
CA ALA A 241 12.57 -8.52 -4.85
C ALA A 241 12.41 -6.99 -4.76
N VAL A 242 11.32 -6.44 -5.32
CA VAL A 242 10.99 -5.01 -5.20
C VAL A 242 10.70 -4.62 -3.74
N VAL A 243 9.94 -5.43 -3.00
CA VAL A 243 9.67 -5.16 -1.57
C VAL A 243 10.98 -5.14 -0.77
N VAL A 244 11.88 -6.09 -1.00
CA VAL A 244 13.21 -6.09 -0.36
C VAL A 244 14.00 -4.83 -0.73
N GLN A 245 13.99 -4.40 -1.99
CA GLN A 245 14.64 -3.16 -2.43
C GLN A 245 14.08 -1.93 -1.71
N LEU A 246 12.75 -1.86 -1.55
CA LEU A 246 12.09 -0.75 -0.86
C LEU A 246 12.37 -0.74 0.64
N ILE A 247 12.55 -1.91 1.27
CA ILE A 247 13.02 -2.02 2.66
C ILE A 247 14.44 -1.46 2.78
N PHE A 248 15.37 -1.86 1.91
CA PHE A 248 16.73 -1.28 1.91
C PHE A 248 16.69 0.24 1.70
N GLY A 249 15.85 0.73 0.77
CA GLY A 249 15.68 2.17 0.55
C GLY A 249 15.09 2.90 1.76
N ALA A 250 14.16 2.28 2.50
CA ALA A 250 13.62 2.83 3.73
C ALA A 250 14.69 2.90 4.82
N LEU A 251 15.40 1.80 5.07
CA LEU A 251 16.50 1.72 6.05
C LEU A 251 17.58 2.78 5.75
N MET A 252 18.03 2.88 4.50
CA MET A 252 19.03 3.87 4.10
C MET A 252 18.60 5.31 4.43
N ARG A 253 17.35 5.69 4.15
CA ARG A 253 16.86 7.05 4.42
C ARG A 253 16.84 7.40 5.91
N HIS A 254 16.70 6.42 6.80
CA HIS A 254 16.78 6.64 8.24
C HIS A 254 18.22 6.93 8.71
N HIS A 255 19.20 6.25 8.13
CA HIS A 255 20.61 6.50 8.44
C HIS A 255 21.19 7.72 7.69
N HIS A 256 20.62 8.14 6.55
CA HIS A 256 21.10 9.27 5.73
C HIS A 256 20.77 10.67 6.27
N ARG A 257 20.47 10.81 7.57
CA ARG A 257 20.18 12.11 8.21
C ARG A 257 21.31 13.14 8.05
N SER A 258 22.54 12.71 7.79
CA SER A 258 23.75 13.53 7.60
C SER A 258 24.21 13.67 6.14
N GLY A 259 23.44 13.17 5.16
CA GLY A 259 23.80 13.17 3.74
C GLY A 259 24.37 11.84 3.24
N LEU A 260 24.76 11.77 1.96
CA LEU A 260 25.27 10.54 1.34
C LEU A 260 26.60 10.09 1.97
N ALA A 261 26.64 8.87 2.51
CA ALA A 261 27.84 8.27 3.11
C ALA A 261 28.96 7.98 2.08
N ASP A 262 28.61 7.71 0.83
CA ASP A 262 29.54 7.58 -0.29
C ASP A 262 28.79 7.79 -1.62
N THR A 263 29.52 8.18 -2.66
CA THR A 263 28.99 8.55 -3.99
C THR A 263 29.43 7.59 -5.10
N GLY A 264 30.21 6.56 -4.78
CA GLY A 264 30.64 5.55 -5.75
C GLY A 264 29.44 4.87 -6.41
N ILE A 265 29.42 4.76 -7.74
CA ILE A 265 28.34 4.07 -8.46
C ILE A 265 28.45 2.56 -8.24
N PHE A 266 29.65 2.01 -8.45
CA PHE A 266 29.91 0.57 -8.32
C PHE A 266 30.56 0.24 -6.98
N LEU A 267 31.66 0.91 -6.66
CA LEU A 267 32.35 0.74 -5.39
C LEU A 267 31.55 1.37 -4.25
N THR A 268 31.67 0.79 -3.06
CA THR A 268 31.09 1.34 -1.83
C THR A 268 32.19 1.48 -0.80
N GLY A 269 32.49 2.73 -0.40
CA GLY A 269 33.63 3.00 0.50
C GLY A 269 34.99 2.65 -0.12
N GLY A 270 35.12 2.74 -1.45
CA GLY A 270 36.36 2.45 -2.19
C GLY A 270 36.61 0.97 -2.51
N SER A 271 35.74 0.05 -2.10
CA SER A 271 35.88 -1.38 -2.39
C SER A 271 34.61 -1.98 -3.02
N TRP A 272 34.77 -3.15 -3.66
CA TRP A 272 33.65 -3.95 -4.16
C TRP A 272 32.82 -4.54 -3.03
N PHE A 273 33.48 -4.88 -1.92
CA PHE A 273 32.86 -5.36 -0.69
C PHE A 273 33.33 -4.46 0.45
N PRO A 274 32.47 -3.57 0.99
CA PRO A 274 32.86 -2.72 2.10
C PRO A 274 33.12 -3.57 3.34
N GLY A 275 33.93 -3.04 4.27
CA GLY A 275 34.11 -3.64 5.58
C GLY A 275 32.78 -3.68 6.37
N TRP A 276 32.64 -4.68 7.24
CA TRP A 276 31.46 -4.89 8.08
C TRP A 276 31.34 -3.89 9.25
N SER A 277 32.30 -2.99 9.39
CA SER A 277 32.37 -2.01 10.49
C SER A 277 31.38 -0.85 10.35
N SER A 278 30.85 -0.60 9.15
CA SER A 278 29.94 0.52 8.89
C SER A 278 28.60 0.02 8.33
N GLU A 279 27.58 0.06 9.18
CA GLU A 279 26.21 -0.36 8.82
C GLU A 279 25.68 0.41 7.59
N ILE A 280 25.96 1.71 7.50
CA ILE A 280 25.48 2.55 6.38
C ILE A 280 26.16 2.19 5.06
N LEU A 281 27.44 1.83 5.06
CA LEU A 281 28.14 1.36 3.87
C LEU A 281 27.61 -0.02 3.44
N LEU A 282 27.34 -0.91 4.40
CA LEU A 282 26.76 -2.22 4.12
C LEU A 282 25.34 -2.10 3.54
N LEU A 283 24.50 -1.23 4.10
CA LEU A 283 23.15 -0.95 3.59
C LEU A 283 23.19 -0.35 2.19
N MET A 284 24.12 0.58 1.93
CA MET A 284 24.28 1.17 0.60
C MET A 284 24.76 0.15 -0.44
N PHE A 285 25.72 -0.70 -0.07
CA PHE A 285 26.13 -1.84 -0.88
C PHE A 285 24.92 -2.75 -1.16
N ALA A 286 24.21 -3.20 -0.13
CA ALA A 286 23.04 -4.06 -0.29
C ALA A 286 21.98 -3.43 -1.22
N HIS A 287 21.69 -2.14 -1.05
CA HIS A 287 20.72 -1.41 -1.89
C HIS A 287 21.15 -1.33 -3.36
N LYS A 288 22.42 -1.04 -3.66
CA LYS A 288 22.92 -0.93 -5.04
C LYS A 288 22.93 -2.28 -5.77
N TYR A 289 23.48 -3.31 -5.12
CA TYR A 289 23.63 -4.62 -5.74
C TYR A 289 22.30 -5.38 -5.82
N TRP A 290 21.42 -5.23 -4.82
CA TRP A 290 20.05 -5.74 -4.92
C TRP A 290 19.26 -5.00 -6.01
N ALA A 291 19.47 -3.69 -6.21
CA ALA A 291 18.84 -2.98 -7.33
C ALA A 291 19.25 -3.55 -8.69
N LEU A 292 20.52 -3.92 -8.86
CA LEU A 292 21.00 -4.58 -10.08
C LEU A 292 20.33 -5.95 -10.26
N PHE A 293 20.20 -6.73 -9.19
CA PHE A 293 19.47 -8.00 -9.23
C PHE A 293 18.00 -7.80 -9.65
N VAL A 294 17.29 -6.84 -9.03
CA VAL A 294 15.90 -6.50 -9.38
C VAL A 294 15.79 -6.05 -10.84
N PHE A 295 16.75 -5.26 -11.32
CA PHE A 295 16.80 -4.81 -12.71
C PHE A 295 16.95 -5.99 -13.69
N VAL A 296 17.96 -6.84 -13.47
CA VAL A 296 18.21 -8.01 -14.32
C VAL A 296 17.03 -8.97 -14.30
N GLN A 297 16.46 -9.24 -13.13
CA GLN A 297 15.27 -10.09 -12.99
C GLN A 297 14.08 -9.51 -13.75
N GLY A 298 13.78 -8.22 -13.57
CA GLY A 298 12.64 -7.56 -14.20
C GLY A 298 12.75 -7.46 -15.72
N VAL A 299 13.94 -7.13 -16.24
CA VAL A 299 14.21 -7.12 -17.69
C VAL A 299 14.15 -8.53 -18.27
N SER A 300 14.68 -9.54 -17.57
CA SER A 300 14.61 -10.93 -18.00
C SER A 300 13.16 -11.44 -18.05
N LEU A 301 12.34 -11.10 -17.04
CA LEU A 301 10.92 -11.42 -17.03
C LEU A 301 10.18 -10.74 -18.19
N ALA A 302 10.45 -9.47 -18.45
CA ALA A 302 9.84 -8.74 -19.56
C ALA A 302 10.26 -9.31 -20.93
N GLY A 303 11.54 -9.65 -21.10
CA GLY A 303 12.06 -10.28 -22.31
C GLY A 303 11.46 -11.68 -22.54
N TRP A 304 11.32 -12.47 -21.49
CA TRP A 304 10.64 -13.76 -21.55
C TRP A 304 9.15 -13.61 -21.91
N LEU A 305 8.45 -12.64 -21.32
CA LEU A 305 7.05 -12.37 -21.69
C LEU A 305 6.94 -11.90 -23.15
N TRP A 306 7.89 -11.11 -23.65
CA TRP A 306 7.91 -10.64 -25.02
C TRP A 306 8.18 -11.77 -26.03
N SER A 307 9.10 -12.69 -25.72
CA SER A 307 9.46 -13.78 -26.62
C SER A 307 8.34 -14.81 -26.79
N ARG A 308 7.36 -14.83 -25.88
CA ARG A 308 6.17 -15.68 -25.96
C ARG A 308 5.10 -15.06 -26.86
N GLY A 309 5.08 -15.48 -28.12
CA GLY A 309 4.09 -15.02 -29.12
C GLY A 309 2.64 -15.40 -28.82
N ASP A 310 2.42 -16.38 -27.93
CA ASP A 310 1.10 -16.87 -27.50
C ASP A 310 0.46 -16.05 -26.36
N LEU A 311 1.21 -15.10 -25.77
CA LEU A 311 0.70 -14.31 -24.66
C LEU A 311 -0.21 -13.16 -25.09
N PRO A 312 -1.21 -12.79 -24.27
CA PRO A 312 -2.00 -11.59 -24.50
C PRO A 312 -1.10 -10.35 -24.55
N ARG A 313 -1.21 -9.54 -25.62
CA ARG A 313 -0.44 -8.29 -25.79
C ARG A 313 -0.49 -7.38 -24.57
N GLY A 314 -1.63 -7.34 -23.88
CA GLY A 314 -1.79 -6.56 -22.66
C GLY A 314 -0.91 -7.04 -21.49
N LEU A 315 -0.59 -8.34 -21.41
CA LEU A 315 0.32 -8.89 -20.39
C LEU A 315 1.78 -8.51 -20.72
N VAL A 316 2.17 -8.66 -21.99
CA VAL A 316 3.50 -8.25 -22.49
C VAL A 316 3.74 -6.76 -22.25
N ARG A 317 2.78 -5.90 -22.62
CA ARG A 317 2.85 -4.44 -22.36
C ARG A 317 3.02 -4.10 -20.88
N HIS A 318 2.42 -4.88 -19.97
CA HIS A 318 2.63 -4.67 -18.53
C HIS A 318 4.04 -5.08 -18.09
N GLY A 319 4.56 -6.20 -18.58
CA GLY A 319 5.94 -6.61 -18.32
C GLY A 319 6.95 -5.56 -18.79
N LEU A 320 6.75 -5.03 -20.01
CA LEU A 320 7.56 -3.93 -20.53
C LEU A 320 7.44 -2.64 -19.72
N ALA A 321 6.25 -2.32 -19.21
CA ALA A 321 6.07 -1.16 -18.33
C ALA A 321 6.90 -1.31 -17.04
N VAL A 322 6.96 -2.51 -16.45
CA VAL A 322 7.86 -2.79 -15.31
C VAL A 322 9.32 -2.55 -15.71
N ALA A 323 9.77 -3.10 -16.84
CA ALA A 323 11.15 -2.91 -17.32
C ALA A 323 11.49 -1.43 -17.58
N ALA A 324 10.59 -0.66 -18.18
CA ALA A 324 10.76 0.77 -18.42
C ALA A 324 10.90 1.56 -17.11
N LEU A 325 10.06 1.26 -16.11
CA LEU A 325 10.16 1.89 -14.79
C LEU A 325 11.46 1.52 -14.07
N LEU A 326 11.99 0.31 -14.26
CA LEU A 326 13.28 -0.11 -13.70
C LEU A 326 14.46 0.65 -14.35
N VAL A 327 14.43 0.86 -15.66
CA VAL A 327 15.42 1.70 -16.37
C VAL A 327 15.38 3.13 -15.81
N LEU A 328 14.18 3.70 -15.65
CA LEU A 328 14.02 5.01 -15.04
C LEU A 328 14.53 5.04 -13.59
N GLN A 329 14.27 3.99 -12.80
CA GLN A 329 14.74 3.90 -11.40
C GLN A 329 16.25 3.90 -11.31
N LEU A 330 16.93 3.16 -12.19
CA LEU A 330 18.38 3.11 -12.24
C LEU A 330 18.95 4.48 -12.61
N GLY A 331 18.38 5.15 -13.62
CA GLY A 331 18.77 6.50 -14.00
C GLY A 331 18.57 7.52 -12.87
N LEU A 332 17.43 7.48 -12.18
CA LEU A 332 17.17 8.31 -11.01
C LEU A 332 18.16 8.02 -9.88
N GLY A 333 18.47 6.75 -9.60
CA GLY A 333 19.40 6.34 -8.55
C GLY A 333 20.84 6.81 -8.83
N VAL A 334 21.31 6.62 -10.07
CA VAL A 334 22.61 7.16 -10.51
C VAL A 334 22.62 8.67 -10.41
N THR A 335 21.53 9.34 -10.79
CA THR A 335 21.42 10.80 -10.65
C THR A 335 21.56 11.22 -9.19
N VAL A 336 20.90 10.55 -8.24
CA VAL A 336 21.05 10.84 -6.79
C VAL A 336 22.53 10.80 -6.37
N LEU A 337 23.29 9.79 -6.81
CA LEU A 337 24.71 9.64 -6.48
C LEU A 337 25.60 10.71 -7.14
N LEU A 338 25.31 11.04 -8.40
CA LEU A 338 26.09 12.01 -9.18
C LEU A 338 25.78 13.46 -8.85
N THR A 339 24.59 13.74 -8.31
CA THR A 339 24.20 15.10 -7.95
C THR A 339 25.02 15.63 -6.77
N GLY A 340 26.16 16.28 -7.05
CA GLY A 340 26.77 17.29 -6.18
C GLY A 340 25.97 18.61 -6.14
N SER A 341 24.76 18.61 -6.70
CA SER A 341 23.93 19.79 -6.92
C SER A 341 23.34 20.36 -5.61
N PRO A 342 22.91 21.64 -5.62
CA PRO A 342 22.30 22.30 -4.47
C PRO A 342 21.22 21.43 -3.79
N GLU A 343 21.11 21.53 -2.46
CA GLU A 343 20.27 20.69 -1.60
C GLU A 343 18.83 20.52 -2.14
N HIS A 344 18.25 21.56 -2.74
CA HIS A 344 16.91 21.53 -3.33
C HIS A 344 16.77 20.57 -4.52
N LYS A 345 17.78 20.44 -5.38
CA LYS A 345 17.73 19.53 -6.54
C LYS A 345 17.83 18.07 -6.08
N ARG A 346 18.75 17.80 -5.15
CA ARG A 346 18.90 16.46 -4.55
C ARG A 346 17.60 15.99 -3.90
N PHE A 347 16.93 16.87 -3.15
CA PHE A 347 15.64 16.56 -2.54
C PHE A 347 14.60 16.05 -3.56
N TRP A 348 14.41 16.74 -4.68
CA TRP A 348 13.42 16.33 -5.67
C TRP A 348 13.79 15.06 -6.42
N VAL A 349 15.07 14.89 -6.80
CA VAL A 349 15.52 13.66 -7.47
C VAL A 349 15.32 12.45 -6.55
N THR A 350 15.67 12.56 -5.26
CA THR A 350 15.41 11.50 -4.28
C THR A 350 13.91 11.22 -4.15
N ASN A 351 13.07 12.24 -4.11
CA ASN A 351 11.61 12.06 -4.02
C ASN A 351 11.02 11.39 -5.26
N PHE A 352 11.46 11.76 -6.47
CA PHE A 352 11.04 11.09 -7.69
C PHE A 352 11.55 9.65 -7.76
N HIS A 353 12.75 9.38 -7.23
CA HIS A 353 13.27 8.02 -7.09
C HIS A 353 12.39 7.17 -6.16
N VAL A 354 11.87 7.74 -5.06
CA VAL A 354 10.92 7.02 -4.19
C VAL A 354 9.57 6.82 -4.88
N LEU A 355 9.03 7.85 -5.53
CA LEU A 355 7.75 7.77 -6.25
C LEU A 355 7.79 6.71 -7.36
N ASN A 356 8.87 6.66 -8.13
CA ASN A 356 9.03 5.65 -9.18
C ASN A 356 9.24 4.25 -8.58
N GLY A 357 9.94 4.11 -7.45
CA GLY A 357 10.00 2.85 -6.69
C GLY A 357 8.61 2.33 -6.27
N LEU A 358 7.73 3.23 -5.81
CA LEU A 358 6.33 2.89 -5.51
C LEU A 358 5.54 2.51 -6.77
N ALA A 359 5.78 3.18 -7.90
CA ALA A 359 5.18 2.82 -9.18
C ALA A 359 5.61 1.42 -9.64
N ILE A 360 6.89 1.07 -9.50
CA ILE A 360 7.40 -0.28 -9.79
C ILE A 360 6.67 -1.33 -8.94
N LEU A 361 6.50 -1.08 -7.63
CA LEU A 361 5.73 -1.98 -6.77
C LEU A 361 4.29 -2.13 -7.27
N GLY A 362 3.61 -1.03 -7.56
CA GLY A 362 2.21 -1.08 -8.00
C GLY A 362 2.02 -1.82 -9.34
N VAL A 363 2.87 -1.54 -10.32
CA VAL A 363 2.79 -2.17 -11.66
C VAL A 363 3.23 -3.64 -11.61
N SER A 364 4.29 -3.99 -10.88
CA SER A 364 4.74 -5.38 -10.72
C SER A 364 3.73 -6.22 -9.92
N PHE A 365 3.14 -5.65 -8.86
CA PHE A 365 2.06 -6.30 -8.11
C PHE A 365 0.82 -6.51 -8.98
N GLY A 366 0.43 -5.49 -9.76
CA GLY A 366 -0.64 -5.63 -10.74
C GLY A 366 -0.36 -6.75 -11.75
N LEU A 367 0.86 -6.83 -12.31
CA LEU A 367 1.28 -7.93 -13.17
C LEU A 367 1.14 -9.30 -12.48
N ALA A 368 1.60 -9.42 -11.24
CA ALA A 368 1.47 -10.65 -10.45
C ALA A 368 0.02 -11.06 -10.26
N VAL A 369 -0.87 -10.13 -9.88
CA VAL A 369 -2.31 -10.39 -9.79
C VAL A 369 -2.84 -10.90 -11.14
N ARG A 370 -2.41 -10.32 -12.27
CA ARG A 370 -2.82 -10.76 -13.63
C ARG A 370 -2.34 -12.14 -14.04
N CYS A 371 -1.17 -12.57 -13.58
CA CYS A 371 -0.67 -13.92 -13.77
C CYS A 371 -1.40 -14.93 -12.87
N TRP A 372 -1.73 -14.52 -11.64
CA TRP A 372 -2.33 -15.42 -10.64
C TRP A 372 -3.81 -15.67 -10.86
N THR A 373 -4.58 -14.66 -11.25
CA THR A 373 -6.00 -14.83 -11.56
C THR A 373 -6.24 -15.50 -12.92
N ALA A 374 -5.22 -15.59 -13.78
CA ALA A 374 -5.32 -16.25 -15.09
C ALA A 374 -5.70 -17.74 -15.01
N THR A 375 -5.57 -18.37 -13.84
CA THR A 375 -5.77 -19.81 -13.64
C THR A 375 -7.11 -20.25 -13.09
N ARG A 376 -8.01 -19.32 -12.77
CA ARG A 376 -9.32 -19.72 -12.25
C ARG A 376 -10.19 -20.18 -13.40
N LYS A 377 -10.14 -21.48 -13.73
CA LYS A 377 -11.16 -22.18 -14.51
C LYS A 377 -12.51 -21.91 -13.83
N LEU A 378 -13.36 -21.12 -14.47
CA LEU A 378 -14.79 -21.15 -14.20
C LEU A 378 -15.29 -22.47 -14.79
N THR A 379 -15.64 -23.42 -13.93
CA THR A 379 -16.54 -24.51 -14.32
C THR A 379 -17.79 -23.85 -14.92
N ARG A 380 -18.04 -24.08 -16.22
CA ARG A 380 -19.27 -23.67 -16.90
C ARG A 380 -20.47 -24.16 -16.09
N LEU A 381 -21.41 -23.26 -15.78
CA LEU A 381 -22.73 -23.60 -15.25
C LEU A 381 -23.67 -24.23 -16.29
N ASP A 382 -23.18 -24.60 -17.48
CA ASP A 382 -23.99 -25.19 -18.54
C ASP A 382 -24.40 -26.65 -18.26
N ASP A 383 -23.91 -27.27 -17.18
CA ASP A 383 -24.30 -28.64 -16.75
C ASP A 383 -25.51 -28.70 -15.80
N PHE A 384 -26.14 -27.56 -15.46
CA PHE A 384 -27.34 -27.53 -14.59
C PHE A 384 -28.67 -27.33 -15.33
N THR A 385 -28.72 -27.44 -16.66
CA THR A 385 -29.98 -27.60 -17.39
C THR A 385 -30.44 -29.05 -17.47
N SER A 386 -30.34 -29.80 -16.36
CA SER A 386 -31.22 -30.95 -16.17
C SER A 386 -32.60 -30.43 -15.76
N PRO A 387 -33.70 -30.92 -16.36
CA PRO A 387 -35.04 -30.48 -15.98
C PRO A 387 -35.25 -30.75 -14.49
N ARG A 388 -35.69 -29.74 -13.74
CA ARG A 388 -36.13 -29.91 -12.35
C ARG A 388 -37.15 -31.07 -12.32
N PRO A 389 -37.04 -32.03 -11.38
CA PRO A 389 -38.10 -33.02 -11.20
C PRO A 389 -39.40 -32.27 -10.89
N SER A 390 -40.45 -32.60 -11.65
CA SER A 390 -41.79 -32.07 -11.45
C SER A 390 -42.25 -32.35 -10.03
N LEU A 391 -42.70 -31.31 -9.33
CA LEU A 391 -43.38 -31.46 -8.05
C LEU A 391 -44.62 -32.34 -8.26
N PRO A 392 -44.89 -33.33 -7.39
CA PRO A 392 -46.07 -34.17 -7.52
C PRO A 392 -47.32 -33.29 -7.36
N GLN A 393 -48.14 -33.27 -8.41
CA GLN A 393 -49.47 -32.68 -8.40
C GLN A 393 -50.28 -33.33 -7.28
N ARG A 394 -50.70 -32.53 -6.28
CA ARG A 394 -51.77 -32.94 -5.39
C ARG A 394 -53.04 -33.04 -6.23
N ARG A 395 -53.58 -34.26 -6.34
CA ARG A 395 -54.91 -34.50 -6.91
C ARG A 395 -56.00 -33.98 -5.95
N PRO A 396 -57.15 -33.55 -6.50
CA PRO A 396 -58.18 -32.80 -5.80
C PRO A 396 -58.86 -33.57 -4.66
#